data_AF-A0AAU3R0F3-F1
#
_entry.id   AF-A0AAU3R0F3-F1
#
_cell.length_a   1.000
_cell.length_b   1.000
_cell.length_c   1.000
_cell.angle_alpha   90.00
_cell.angle_beta   90.00
_cell.angle_gamma   90.00
#
_symmetry.space_group_name_H-M   'P 1'
#
loop_
_entity.id
_entity.type
_entity.pdbx_description
1 polymer ?
#
loop_
_entity_poly.entity_id
_entity_poly.type
_entity_poly.pdbx_seq_one_letter_code
_entity_poly.pdbx_strand_id
1 'polypeptide(L)'
;MDRLTLAALHGDQPKGNATGVAPDLAAAIIAGLRNQREVEPPTQAQHFDDINATIAQTSRLITHLEEFRELAIIAADDTGPHADRKATAIATGFPPSRLYRVLDTYSRPRDRKDPEAVARPATQKKALEEAVRRHPGQEVDTRRAVAYLEEAGHPVTDKRARQLLRDLAAAEVITKTDPSTATYRTAEQ
;
A
#
# COMPACT_ATOMS: atom_id res chain seq x y z
N MET A 1 20.44 -33.99 54.72
CA MET A 1 21.00 -33.12 53.67
C MET A 1 20.76 -33.83 52.36
N ASP A 2 20.02 -33.34 51.36
CA ASP A 2 19.55 -31.98 50.99
C ASP A 2 18.05 -32.05 50.59
N ARG A 3 17.13 -31.09 50.83
CA ARG A 3 17.10 -29.64 50.58
C ARG A 3 17.42 -29.23 49.13
N LEU A 4 16.49 -29.51 48.21
CA LEU A 4 15.92 -28.49 47.29
C LEU A 4 14.78 -29.09 46.45
N THR A 5 13.59 -28.89 46.98
CA THR A 5 12.29 -28.88 46.33
C THR A 5 12.24 -27.86 45.18
N LEU A 6 11.43 -28.16 44.16
CA LEU A 6 10.54 -27.19 43.51
C LEU A 6 11.19 -25.99 42.78
N ALA A 7 11.57 -26.16 41.51
CA ALA A 7 11.67 -25.05 40.57
C ALA A 7 11.54 -25.52 39.11
N ALA A 8 10.82 -24.72 38.33
CA ALA A 8 10.80 -24.67 36.86
C ALA A 8 9.90 -25.65 36.09
N LEU A 9 8.61 -25.55 36.41
CA LEU A 9 7.48 -25.65 35.47
C LEU A 9 7.47 -24.50 34.41
N HIS A 10 8.63 -24.08 33.91
CA HIS A 10 8.76 -22.96 32.98
C HIS A 10 9.96 -23.16 32.08
N GLY A 11 9.72 -23.39 30.78
CA GLY A 11 10.77 -23.29 29.78
C GLY A 11 10.58 -24.20 28.58
N ASP A 12 9.48 -24.03 27.84
CA ASP A 12 9.58 -23.71 26.41
C ASP A 12 8.22 -23.26 25.88
N GLN A 13 7.84 -22.03 26.23
CA GLN A 13 6.97 -21.27 25.33
C GLN A 13 7.89 -20.68 24.28
N PRO A 14 7.65 -20.89 22.97
CA PRO A 14 8.49 -20.30 21.96
C PRO A 14 8.45 -18.77 22.13
N LYS A 15 9.56 -18.21 22.61
CA LYS A 15 9.85 -16.77 22.55
C LYS A 15 10.06 -16.42 21.09
N GLY A 16 8.95 -16.19 20.39
CA GLY A 16 8.92 -15.93 18.97
C GLY A 16 8.04 -14.72 18.67
N ASN A 17 8.56 -13.53 18.90
CA ASN A 17 8.05 -12.27 18.35
C ASN A 17 8.34 -12.21 16.84
N ALA A 18 8.03 -13.29 16.11
CA ALA A 18 8.59 -13.60 14.79
C ALA A 18 8.09 -12.68 13.66
N THR A 19 7.22 -11.70 13.94
CA THR A 19 6.67 -10.76 12.94
C THR A 19 6.78 -9.29 13.34
N GLY A 20 7.27 -8.95 14.54
CA GLY A 20 7.25 -7.56 15.02
C GLY A 20 5.85 -6.97 15.23
N VAL A 21 4.79 -7.79 15.11
CA VAL A 21 3.39 -7.41 15.33
C VAL A 21 2.99 -7.73 16.76
N ALA A 22 2.32 -6.78 17.43
CA ALA A 22 1.78 -6.99 18.77
C ALA A 22 0.77 -8.15 18.77
N PRO A 23 0.85 -9.10 19.72
CA PRO A 23 -0.03 -10.27 19.74
C PRO A 23 -1.54 -9.94 19.75
N ASP A 24 -1.94 -8.92 20.52
CA ASP A 24 -3.33 -8.46 20.56
C ASP A 24 -3.81 -7.94 19.19
N LEU A 25 -2.93 -7.22 18.46
CA LEU A 25 -3.23 -6.78 17.10
C LEU A 25 -3.35 -7.96 16.14
N ALA A 26 -2.46 -8.95 16.24
CA ALA A 26 -2.53 -10.16 15.40
C ALA A 26 -3.86 -10.92 15.62
N ALA A 27 -4.30 -11.07 16.87
CA ALA A 27 -5.58 -11.67 17.20
C ALA A 27 -6.76 -10.86 16.63
N ALA A 28 -6.75 -9.53 16.80
CA ALA A 28 -7.78 -8.64 16.26
C ALA A 28 -7.88 -8.71 14.73
N ILE A 29 -6.75 -8.78 14.02
CA ILE A 29 -6.73 -8.94 12.55
C ILE A 29 -7.40 -10.26 12.14
N ILE A 30 -7.06 -11.37 12.79
CA ILE A 30 -7.64 -12.69 12.47
C ILE A 30 -9.15 -12.68 12.72
N ALA A 31 -9.60 -12.08 13.82
CA ALA A 31 -11.02 -11.93 14.15
C ALA A 31 -11.76 -11.10 13.08
N GLY A 32 -11.20 -9.95 12.71
CA GLY A 32 -11.74 -9.07 11.68
C GLY A 32 -11.83 -9.73 10.30
N LEU A 33 -10.78 -10.45 9.88
CA LEU A 33 -10.78 -11.21 8.61
C LEU A 33 -11.83 -12.33 8.58
N ARG A 34 -12.17 -12.90 9.75
CA ARG A 34 -13.25 -13.88 9.91
C ARG A 34 -14.63 -13.24 10.05
N ASN A 35 -14.74 -11.92 9.97
CA ASN A 35 -15.97 -11.15 10.15
C ASN A 35 -16.64 -11.43 11.52
N GLN A 36 -15.83 -11.64 12.56
CA GLN A 36 -16.32 -11.74 13.93
C GLN A 36 -16.77 -10.35 14.38
N ARG A 37 -18.03 -10.25 14.85
CA ARG A 37 -18.66 -8.95 15.19
C ARG A 37 -18.24 -8.40 16.53
N GLU A 38 -17.86 -9.28 17.45
CA GLU A 38 -17.42 -8.91 18.80
C GLU A 38 -15.93 -8.59 18.78
N VAL A 39 -15.57 -7.44 19.35
CA VAL A 39 -14.19 -6.96 19.42
C VAL A 39 -13.74 -7.06 20.88
N GLU A 40 -12.76 -7.92 21.12
CA GLU A 40 -12.16 -8.08 22.44
C GLU A 40 -11.12 -6.98 22.71
N PRO A 41 -11.01 -6.48 23.96
CA PRO A 41 -9.92 -5.59 24.34
C PRO A 41 -8.57 -6.33 24.31
N PRO A 42 -7.43 -5.61 24.31
CA PRO A 42 -6.12 -6.23 24.50
C PRO A 42 -6.07 -7.05 25.79
N THR A 43 -5.60 -8.30 25.70
CA THR A 43 -5.48 -9.23 26.84
C THR A 43 -4.04 -9.58 27.15
N GLN A 44 -3.11 -9.34 26.22
CA GLN A 44 -1.69 -9.66 26.38
C GLN A 44 -0.85 -8.44 26.77
N ALA A 45 -1.17 -7.26 26.25
CA ALA A 45 -0.54 -6.00 26.64
C ALA A 45 -1.03 -5.57 28.04
N GLN A 46 -0.19 -5.74 29.06
CA GLN A 46 -0.53 -5.44 30.46
C GLN A 46 -0.02 -4.07 30.94
N HIS A 47 0.95 -3.48 30.25
CA HIS A 47 1.56 -2.21 30.64
C HIS A 47 1.23 -1.08 29.67
N PHE A 48 1.28 0.16 30.17
CA PHE A 48 0.96 1.37 29.41
C PHE A 48 1.74 1.47 28.09
N ASP A 49 3.04 1.17 28.13
CA ASP A 49 3.90 1.24 26.94
C ASP A 49 3.54 0.18 25.89
N ASP A 50 3.20 -1.05 26.33
CA ASP A 50 2.78 -2.14 25.44
C ASP A 50 1.43 -1.83 24.78
N ILE A 51 0.51 -1.25 25.54
CA ILE A 51 -0.80 -0.80 25.04
C ILE A 51 -0.60 0.32 24.01
N ASN A 52 0.25 1.31 24.29
CA ASN A 52 0.54 2.39 23.34
C ASN A 52 1.25 1.89 22.08
N ALA A 53 2.17 0.95 22.20
CA ALA A 53 2.81 0.31 21.05
C ALA A 53 1.77 -0.41 20.17
N THR A 54 0.82 -1.11 20.79
CA THR A 54 -0.30 -1.77 20.11
C THR A 54 -1.19 -0.74 19.40
N ILE A 55 -1.60 0.34 20.07
CA ILE A 55 -2.38 1.43 19.47
C ILE A 55 -1.66 2.03 18.27
N ALA A 56 -0.36 2.32 18.40
CA ALA A 56 0.42 2.91 17.32
C ALA A 56 0.53 1.97 16.11
N GLN A 57 0.72 0.67 16.33
CA GLN A 57 0.70 -0.33 15.26
C GLN A 57 -0.67 -0.43 14.59
N THR A 58 -1.76 -0.47 15.37
CA THR A 58 -3.13 -0.51 14.87
C THR A 58 -3.44 0.72 14.00
N SER A 59 -3.08 1.92 14.45
CA SER A 59 -3.31 3.16 13.68
C SER A 59 -2.58 3.13 12.34
N ARG A 60 -1.32 2.69 12.30
CA ARG A 60 -0.56 2.54 11.05
C ARG A 60 -1.21 1.53 10.11
N LEU A 61 -1.69 0.40 10.64
CA LEU A 61 -2.39 -0.61 9.85
C LEU A 61 -3.70 -0.05 9.27
N ILE A 62 -4.51 0.65 10.07
CA ILE A 62 -5.75 1.28 9.60
C ILE A 62 -5.45 2.24 8.46
N THR A 63 -4.49 3.15 8.62
CA THR A 63 -4.08 4.07 7.54
C THR A 63 -3.67 3.32 6.29
N HIS A 64 -2.83 2.28 6.41
CA HIS A 64 -2.40 1.48 5.26
C HIS A 64 -3.55 0.75 4.57
N LEU A 65 -4.50 0.19 5.32
CA LEU A 65 -5.67 -0.49 4.77
C LEU A 65 -6.65 0.48 4.13
N GLU A 66 -6.78 1.70 4.64
CA GLU A 66 -7.56 2.75 4.00
C GLU A 66 -6.96 3.16 2.66
N GLU A 67 -5.65 3.42 2.62
CA GLU A 67 -4.92 3.70 1.36
C GLU A 67 -5.04 2.53 0.38
N PHE A 68 -4.84 1.29 0.84
CA PHE A 68 -5.00 0.09 0.01
C PHE A 68 -6.41 -0.03 -0.57
N ARG A 69 -7.45 0.19 0.25
CA ARG A 69 -8.84 0.15 -0.21
C ARG A 69 -9.11 1.23 -1.25
N GLU A 70 -8.58 2.42 -1.10
CA GLU A 70 -8.68 3.47 -2.12
C GLU A 70 -8.01 3.05 -3.43
N LEU A 71 -6.80 2.50 -3.37
CA LEU A 71 -6.13 1.96 -4.56
C LEU A 71 -6.90 0.82 -5.21
N ALA A 72 -7.55 -0.06 -4.42
CA ALA A 72 -8.39 -1.12 -4.94
C ALA A 72 -9.64 -0.58 -5.66
N ILE A 73 -10.25 0.49 -5.15
CA ILE A 73 -11.36 1.20 -5.81
C ILE A 73 -10.89 1.73 -7.18
N ILE A 74 -9.71 2.33 -7.23
CA ILE A 74 -9.13 2.84 -8.48
C ILE A 74 -8.84 1.71 -9.45
N ALA A 75 -8.29 0.59 -8.99
CA ALA A 75 -8.05 -0.58 -9.83
C ALA A 75 -9.36 -1.16 -10.38
N ALA A 76 -10.42 -1.17 -9.59
CA ALA A 76 -11.76 -1.55 -10.05
C ALA A 76 -12.32 -0.56 -11.07
N ASP A 77 -12.10 0.75 -10.90
CA ASP A 77 -12.54 1.76 -11.87
C ASP A 77 -11.78 1.65 -13.21
N ASP A 78 -10.53 1.19 -13.16
CA ASP A 78 -9.63 0.97 -14.30
C ASP A 78 -9.98 -0.25 -15.16
N THR A 79 -10.91 -1.11 -14.73
CA THR A 79 -11.26 -2.31 -15.53
C THR A 79 -11.94 -1.98 -16.85
N GLY A 80 -12.42 -0.74 -17.04
CA GLY A 80 -12.92 -0.24 -18.32
C GLY A 80 -13.93 0.90 -18.20
N PRO A 81 -14.35 1.49 -19.33
CA PRO A 81 -15.26 2.66 -19.36
C PRO A 81 -16.64 2.38 -18.73
N HIS A 82 -16.99 1.12 -18.57
CA HIS A 82 -18.26 0.65 -17.99
C HIS A 82 -18.11 0.04 -16.59
N ALA A 83 -17.01 0.31 -15.86
CA ALA A 83 -16.84 -0.20 -14.50
C ALA A 83 -18.03 0.21 -13.61
N ASP A 84 -18.61 -0.79 -12.92
CA ASP A 84 -19.80 -0.58 -12.11
C ASP A 84 -19.46 0.11 -10.77
N ARG A 85 -19.41 1.44 -10.80
CA ARG A 85 -19.16 2.27 -9.62
C ARG A 85 -20.23 2.09 -8.53
N LYS A 86 -21.44 1.65 -8.87
CA LYS A 86 -22.49 1.38 -7.87
C LYS A 86 -22.17 0.10 -7.11
N ALA A 87 -21.78 -0.97 -7.81
CA ALA A 87 -21.31 -2.19 -7.17
C ALA A 87 -20.07 -1.91 -6.30
N THR A 88 -19.12 -1.10 -6.78
CA THR A 88 -17.96 -0.68 -5.99
C THR A 88 -18.37 0.08 -4.72
N ALA A 89 -19.32 1.03 -4.80
CA ALA A 89 -19.81 1.77 -3.63
C ALA A 89 -20.41 0.85 -2.55
N ILE A 90 -21.17 -0.16 -3.00
CA ILE A 90 -21.78 -1.17 -2.12
C ILE A 90 -20.68 -2.00 -1.44
N ALA A 91 -19.70 -2.49 -2.22
CA ALA A 91 -18.60 -3.30 -1.70
C ALA A 91 -17.74 -2.55 -0.67
N THR A 92 -17.53 -1.25 -0.86
CA THR A 92 -16.74 -0.42 0.06
C THR A 92 -17.50 -0.02 1.31
N GLY A 93 -18.84 -0.17 1.33
CA GLY A 93 -19.71 0.38 2.38
C GLY A 93 -19.66 1.91 2.45
N PHE A 94 -19.34 2.58 1.34
CA PHE A 94 -19.19 4.03 1.32
C PHE A 94 -20.50 4.72 0.95
N PRO A 95 -20.80 5.90 1.54
CA PRO A 95 -21.78 6.77 0.93
C PRO A 95 -21.25 7.23 -0.45
N PRO A 96 -22.14 7.49 -1.43
CA PRO A 96 -21.72 7.90 -2.78
C PRO A 96 -20.75 9.08 -2.80
N SER A 97 -20.92 10.06 -1.90
CA SER A 97 -20.03 11.21 -1.78
C SER A 97 -18.58 10.84 -1.45
N ARG A 98 -18.36 9.82 -0.60
CA ARG A 98 -17.00 9.36 -0.26
C ARG A 98 -16.37 8.63 -1.42
N LEU A 99 -17.12 7.81 -2.16
CA LEU A 99 -16.62 7.17 -3.37
C LEU A 99 -16.15 8.21 -4.40
N TYR A 100 -16.99 9.21 -4.69
CA TYR A 100 -16.60 10.26 -5.66
C TYR A 100 -15.43 11.10 -5.17
N ARG A 101 -15.31 11.34 -3.87
CA ARG A 101 -14.13 12.02 -3.33
C ARG A 101 -12.85 11.21 -3.55
N VAL A 102 -12.88 9.90 -3.36
CA VAL A 102 -11.73 9.03 -3.68
C VAL A 102 -11.43 9.13 -5.17
N LEU A 103 -12.42 8.99 -6.04
CA LEU A 103 -12.22 9.09 -7.50
C LEU A 103 -11.61 10.45 -7.89
N ASP A 104 -12.13 11.56 -7.36
CA ASP A 104 -11.61 12.91 -7.61
C ASP A 104 -10.15 13.05 -7.14
N THR A 105 -9.79 12.52 -5.96
CA THR A 105 -8.41 12.52 -5.43
C THR A 105 -7.42 11.89 -6.41
N TYR A 106 -7.83 10.83 -7.12
CA TYR A 106 -7.00 10.15 -8.11
C TYR A 106 -7.28 10.62 -9.54
N SER A 107 -7.85 11.83 -9.70
CA SER A 107 -8.15 12.46 -11.00
C SER A 107 -9.02 11.61 -11.93
N ARG A 108 -9.91 10.78 -11.37
CA ARG A 108 -10.86 9.98 -12.15
C ARG A 108 -12.07 10.82 -12.53
N PRO A 109 -12.37 10.97 -13.83
CA PRO A 109 -13.48 11.79 -14.27
C PRO A 109 -14.82 11.19 -13.81
N ARG A 110 -15.75 12.08 -13.45
CA ARG A 110 -17.12 11.69 -13.08
C ARG A 110 -17.91 11.25 -14.31
N ASP A 111 -17.78 11.97 -15.42
CA ASP A 111 -18.32 11.59 -16.73
C ASP A 111 -17.25 10.86 -17.54
N ARG A 112 -17.52 9.61 -17.92
CA ARG A 112 -16.58 8.73 -18.63
C ARG A 112 -16.86 8.63 -20.12
N LYS A 113 -17.74 9.49 -20.66
CA LYS A 113 -18.01 9.54 -22.12
C LYS A 113 -16.80 10.02 -22.93
N ASP A 114 -15.87 10.70 -22.28
CA ASP A 114 -14.60 11.09 -22.88
C ASP A 114 -13.52 10.02 -22.59
N PRO A 115 -13.10 9.24 -23.59
CA PRO A 115 -12.08 8.20 -23.43
C PRO A 115 -10.69 8.75 -23.06
N GLU A 116 -10.38 10.00 -23.40
CA GLU A 116 -9.09 10.63 -23.10
C GLU A 116 -8.98 10.99 -21.60
N ALA A 117 -10.10 11.37 -20.99
CA ALA A 117 -10.18 11.58 -19.54
C ALA A 117 -10.06 10.28 -18.73
N VAL A 118 -10.45 9.14 -19.31
CA VAL A 118 -10.36 7.81 -18.66
C VAL A 118 -8.95 7.21 -18.77
N ALA A 119 -8.17 7.60 -19.79
CA ALA A 119 -6.84 7.05 -20.05
C ALA A 119 -5.73 7.58 -19.13
N ARG A 120 -5.97 8.62 -18.32
CA ARG A 120 -4.93 9.14 -17.42
C ARG A 120 -4.61 8.13 -16.31
N PRO A 121 -3.34 7.86 -16.01
CA PRO A 121 -2.98 6.96 -14.91
C PRO A 121 -3.38 7.60 -13.56
N ALA A 122 -4.06 6.86 -12.69
CA ALA A 122 -4.51 7.39 -11.39
C ALA A 122 -3.40 7.76 -10.43
N THR A 123 -2.24 7.08 -10.52
CA THR A 123 -1.15 7.28 -9.57
C THR A 123 0.11 7.67 -10.30
N GLN A 124 0.95 8.46 -9.63
CA GLN A 124 2.28 8.82 -10.10
C GLN A 124 3.11 7.55 -10.40
N LYS A 125 3.00 6.51 -9.57
CA LYS A 125 3.70 5.23 -9.80
C LYS A 125 3.26 4.57 -11.10
N LYS A 126 1.95 4.43 -11.32
CA LYS A 126 1.39 3.84 -12.55
C LYS A 126 1.71 4.69 -13.78
N ALA A 127 1.66 6.02 -13.65
CA ALA A 127 2.06 6.94 -14.72
C ALA A 127 3.51 6.73 -15.15
N LEU A 128 4.43 6.67 -14.17
CA LEU A 128 5.84 6.42 -14.45
C LEU A 128 6.04 5.01 -15.03
N GLU A 129 5.39 3.99 -14.47
CA GLU A 129 5.45 2.61 -14.94
C GLU A 129 5.03 2.48 -16.42
N GLU A 130 3.90 3.08 -16.80
CA GLU A 130 3.42 3.09 -18.18
C GLU A 130 4.35 3.87 -19.10
N ALA A 131 4.84 5.05 -18.68
CA ALA A 131 5.77 5.85 -19.48
C ALA A 131 7.08 5.11 -19.73
N VAL A 132 7.61 4.47 -18.69
CA VAL A 132 8.79 3.62 -18.76
C VAL A 132 8.55 2.45 -19.73
N ARG A 133 7.41 1.75 -19.64
CA ARG A 133 7.07 0.65 -20.58
C ARG A 133 6.90 1.09 -22.03
N ARG A 134 6.47 2.33 -22.30
CA ARG A 134 6.42 2.89 -23.67
C ARG A 134 7.80 3.04 -24.31
N HIS A 135 8.86 3.02 -23.51
CA HIS A 135 10.24 3.20 -23.94
C HIS A 135 11.14 2.02 -23.49
N PRO A 136 10.95 0.82 -24.07
CA PRO A 136 11.76 -0.35 -23.74
C PRO A 136 13.24 -0.14 -24.11
N GLY A 137 14.16 -0.68 -23.31
CA GLY A 137 15.61 -0.53 -23.44
C GLY A 137 16.17 0.85 -23.05
N GLN A 138 15.31 1.87 -22.82
CA GLN A 138 15.78 3.21 -22.52
C GLN A 138 16.24 3.35 -21.07
N GLU A 139 17.35 4.07 -20.86
CA GLU A 139 17.79 4.46 -19.53
C GLU A 139 16.94 5.60 -18.98
N VAL A 140 16.53 5.46 -17.72
CA VAL A 140 15.67 6.38 -16.99
C VAL A 140 16.40 6.81 -15.73
N ASP A 141 16.78 8.08 -15.70
CA ASP A 141 17.32 8.76 -14.53
C ASP A 141 16.25 9.63 -13.85
N THR A 142 16.63 10.35 -12.79
CA THR A 142 15.69 11.22 -12.06
C THR A 142 15.06 12.28 -12.97
N ARG A 143 15.86 12.90 -13.84
CA ARG A 143 15.40 14.01 -14.69
C ARG A 143 14.38 13.51 -15.71
N ARG A 144 14.64 12.35 -16.33
CA ARG A 144 13.72 11.72 -17.27
C ARG A 144 12.44 11.25 -16.60
N ALA A 145 12.52 10.71 -15.38
CA ALA A 145 11.35 10.34 -14.60
C ALA A 145 10.46 11.56 -14.28
N VAL A 146 11.03 12.72 -13.94
CA VAL A 146 10.28 13.98 -13.77
C VAL A 146 9.58 14.37 -15.07
N ALA A 147 10.29 14.36 -16.20
CA ALA A 147 9.71 14.72 -17.50
C ALA A 147 8.53 13.82 -17.91
N TYR A 148 8.66 12.50 -17.75
CA TYR A 148 7.58 11.55 -18.02
C TYR A 148 6.35 11.80 -17.13
N LEU A 149 6.59 12.14 -15.87
CA LEU A 149 5.51 12.41 -14.92
C LEU A 149 4.84 13.76 -15.21
N GLU A 150 5.58 14.79 -15.59
CA GLU A 150 5.02 16.07 -16.03
C GLU A 150 4.16 15.91 -17.29
N GLU A 151 4.63 15.17 -18.29
CA GLU A 151 3.88 14.86 -19.51
C GLU A 151 2.58 14.10 -19.21
N ALA A 152 2.63 13.18 -18.23
CA ALA A 152 1.45 12.46 -17.76
C ALA A 152 0.51 13.29 -16.85
N GLY A 153 0.81 14.57 -16.61
CA GLY A 153 0.01 15.46 -15.76
C GLY A 153 0.22 15.28 -14.25
N HIS A 154 1.33 14.66 -13.85
CA HIS A 154 1.70 14.34 -12.47
C HIS A 154 3.01 15.06 -12.08
N PRO A 155 3.05 16.40 -11.97
CA PRO A 155 4.28 17.10 -11.61
C PRO A 155 4.78 16.65 -10.22
N VAL A 156 6.07 16.34 -10.13
CA VAL A 156 6.71 15.85 -8.90
C VAL A 156 8.06 16.51 -8.67
N THR A 157 8.50 16.49 -7.41
CA THR A 157 9.88 16.87 -7.07
C THR A 157 10.86 15.75 -7.45
N ASP A 158 12.12 16.10 -7.68
CA ASP A 158 13.25 15.19 -7.79
C ASP A 158 13.27 14.10 -6.71
N LYS A 159 13.03 14.49 -5.45
CA LYS A 159 13.00 13.56 -4.31
C LYS A 159 11.92 12.50 -4.51
N ARG A 160 10.72 12.92 -4.96
CA ARG A 160 9.61 12.01 -5.21
C ARG A 160 9.87 11.15 -6.44
N ALA A 161 10.41 11.69 -7.52
CA ALA A 161 10.80 10.93 -8.71
C ALA A 161 11.81 9.82 -8.38
N ARG A 162 12.84 10.11 -7.56
CA ARG A 162 13.80 9.09 -7.08
C ARG A 162 13.13 8.00 -6.24
N GLN A 163 12.15 8.37 -5.42
CA GLN A 163 11.39 7.37 -4.64
C GLN A 163 10.59 6.47 -5.57
N LEU A 164 9.87 7.04 -6.54
CA LEU A 164 9.08 6.26 -7.50
C LEU A 164 9.96 5.32 -8.33
N LEU A 165 11.15 5.75 -8.76
CA LEU A 165 12.10 4.88 -9.44
C LEU A 165 12.55 3.70 -8.55
N ARG A 166 12.82 3.93 -7.26
CA ARG A 166 13.11 2.84 -6.31
C ARG A 166 11.92 1.91 -6.14
N ASP A 167 10.70 2.45 -6.07
CA ASP A 167 9.48 1.66 -5.93
C ASP A 167 9.19 0.81 -7.17
N LEU A 168 9.56 1.27 -8.37
CA LEU A 168 9.48 0.50 -9.61
C LEU A 168 10.58 -0.57 -9.69
N ALA A 169 11.79 -0.25 -9.24
CA ALA A 169 12.88 -1.24 -9.18
C ALA A 169 12.58 -2.36 -8.17
N ALA A 170 12.03 -2.01 -7.01
CA ALA A 170 11.57 -2.98 -6.01
C ALA A 170 10.39 -3.85 -6.50
N ALA A 171 9.62 -3.34 -7.47
CA ALA A 171 8.56 -4.08 -8.15
C ALA A 171 9.04 -4.78 -9.44
N GLU A 172 10.35 -4.82 -9.69
CA GLU A 172 10.99 -5.49 -10.83
C GLU A 172 10.54 -4.97 -12.22
N VAL A 173 9.97 -3.77 -12.28
CA VAL A 173 9.60 -3.11 -13.55
C VAL A 173 10.84 -2.59 -14.29
N ILE A 174 11.82 -2.12 -13.53
CA ILE A 174 13.10 -1.59 -14.03
C ILE A 174 14.25 -2.17 -13.23
N THR A 175 15.41 -2.26 -13.85
CA THR A 175 16.64 -2.75 -13.22
C THR A 175 17.64 -1.61 -13.11
N LYS A 176 18.32 -1.52 -11.96
CA LYS A 176 19.39 -0.54 -11.78
C LYS A 176 20.56 -0.88 -12.70
N THR A 177 21.02 0.06 -13.52
CA THR A 177 22.09 -0.19 -14.50
C THR A 177 23.49 -0.03 -13.91
N ASP A 178 23.64 0.80 -12.88
CA ASP A 178 24.91 1.08 -12.23
C ASP A 178 24.70 1.23 -10.71
N PRO A 179 25.47 0.52 -9.87
CA PRO A 179 25.39 0.64 -8.41
C PRO A 179 25.62 2.05 -7.87
N SER A 180 26.44 2.85 -8.57
CA SER A 180 26.92 4.17 -8.14
C SER A 180 26.04 5.34 -8.58
N THR A 181 25.16 5.13 -9.57
CA THR A 181 24.24 6.16 -10.07
C THR A 181 22.77 5.78 -9.86
N ALA A 182 21.87 6.76 -9.91
CA ALA A 182 20.42 6.54 -9.81
C ALA A 182 19.81 6.35 -11.21
N THR A 183 20.46 5.51 -12.02
CA THR A 183 20.08 5.21 -13.40
C THR A 183 19.50 3.80 -13.46
N TYR A 184 18.39 3.67 -14.17
CA TYR A 184 17.64 2.42 -14.32
C TYR A 184 17.41 2.15 -15.80
N ARG A 185 17.18 0.90 -16.16
CA ARG A 185 16.77 0.50 -17.51
C ARG A 185 15.54 -0.39 -17.40
N THR A 186 14.65 -0.26 -18.39
CA THR A 186 13.51 -1.14 -18.54
C THR A 186 13.94 -2.57 -18.78
N ALA A 187 13.23 -3.54 -18.17
CA ALA A 187 13.40 -4.93 -18.56
C ALA A 187 13.05 -5.08 -20.05
N GLU A 188 13.93 -5.70 -20.82
CA GLU A 188 13.59 -6.16 -22.17
C GLU A 188 12.53 -7.26 -22.01
N GLN A 189 11.35 -7.05 -22.59
CA GLN A 189 10.27 -8.04 -22.60
C GLN A 189 10.52 -9.10 -23.68
#